data_AF-A0A643FDA9-F1
#
_entry.id   AF-A0A643FDA9-F1
#
_cell.length_a   1.000
_cell.length_b   1.000
_cell.length_c   1.000
_cell.angle_alpha   90.00
_cell.angle_beta   90.00
_cell.angle_gamma   90.00
#
_symmetry.space_group_name_H-M   'P 1'
#
loop_
_entity.id
_entity.type
_entity.pdbx_description
1 polymer ?
#
loop_
_entity_poly.entity_id
_entity_poly.type
_entity_poly.pdbx_seq_one_letter_code
_entity_poly.pdbx_strand_id
1 'polypeptide(L)'
;MIKRPKATRGEDCQTLEQLPNVGPAMAGDLRALGLQHPRDLRGQDALALYRRLEALTGSRQDPCVLDTFMAIIDFMEGGAPRPWWSFTALRKQQHGVLHLDSPVSAAPWDARPTRPHGEGADLRAG
;
A
#
# COMPACT_ATOMS: atom_id res chain seq x y z
N MET A 1 10.87 16.25 -20.00
CA MET A 1 10.42 15.08 -19.20
C MET A 1 9.10 14.59 -19.79
N ILE A 2 9.07 13.40 -20.41
CA ILE A 2 7.84 12.85 -20.98
C ILE A 2 6.95 12.38 -19.81
N LYS A 3 5.81 13.02 -19.59
CA LYS A 3 4.81 12.55 -18.62
C LYS A 3 4.19 11.27 -19.17
N ARG A 4 4.46 10.13 -18.52
CA ARG A 4 3.77 8.89 -18.84
C ARG A 4 2.34 8.94 -18.29
N PRO A 5 1.33 8.49 -19.05
CA PRO A 5 -0.03 8.43 -18.55
C PRO A 5 -0.15 7.41 -17.42
N LYS A 6 -1.18 7.56 -16.60
CA LYS A 6 -1.56 6.55 -15.60
C LYS A 6 -2.01 5.27 -16.29
N ALA A 7 -1.65 4.13 -15.71
CA ALA A 7 -2.11 2.83 -16.17
C ALA A 7 -3.61 2.68 -15.88
N THR A 8 -4.34 2.04 -16.79
CA THR A 8 -5.75 1.71 -16.63
C THR A 8 -5.96 0.32 -16.03
N ARG A 9 -4.93 -0.55 -16.08
CA ARG A 9 -4.91 -1.91 -15.52
C ARG A 9 -3.58 -2.16 -14.83
N GLY A 10 -3.58 -2.94 -13.75
CA GLY A 10 -2.36 -3.24 -12.99
C GLY A 10 -1.29 -3.98 -13.81
N GLU A 11 -1.69 -4.83 -14.77
CA GLU A 11 -0.79 -5.55 -15.66
C GLU A 11 -0.01 -4.66 -16.64
N ASP A 12 -0.57 -3.52 -17.02
CA ASP A 12 0.06 -2.55 -17.93
C ASP A 12 0.97 -1.55 -17.18
N CYS A 13 0.99 -1.60 -15.85
CA CYS A 13 1.71 -0.64 -15.01
C CYS A 13 3.19 -1.02 -14.88
N GLN A 14 4.06 -0.29 -15.60
CA GLN A 14 5.50 -0.59 -15.67
C GLN A 14 6.33 0.19 -14.65
N THR A 15 5.94 1.43 -14.33
CA THR A 15 6.63 2.27 -13.33
C THR A 15 5.68 2.72 -12.22
N LEU A 16 6.23 3.04 -11.05
CA LEU A 16 5.44 3.48 -9.89
C LEU A 16 4.63 4.74 -10.20
N GLU A 17 5.18 5.67 -10.98
CA GLU A 17 4.49 6.90 -11.38
C GLU A 17 3.30 6.64 -12.33
N GLN A 18 3.13 5.43 -12.87
CA GLN A 18 1.95 5.05 -13.63
C GLN A 18 0.80 4.58 -12.73
N LEU A 19 1.05 4.26 -11.46
CA LEU A 19 0.00 3.90 -10.52
C LEU A 19 -1.00 5.05 -10.36
N PRO A 20 -2.32 4.77 -10.23
CA PRO A 20 -3.29 5.79 -9.84
C PRO A 20 -2.87 6.41 -8.50
N ASN A 21 -3.16 7.70 -8.29
CA ASN A 21 -2.82 8.45 -7.07
C ASN A 21 -1.32 8.72 -6.81
N VAL A 22 -0.39 8.13 -7.56
CA VAL A 22 1.06 8.22 -7.24
C VAL A 22 1.76 9.31 -8.06
N GLY A 23 2.17 10.39 -7.41
CA GLY A 23 3.13 11.36 -7.99
C GLY A 23 4.59 10.96 -7.76
N PRO A 24 5.57 11.76 -8.24
CA PRO A 24 6.99 11.51 -8.01
C PRO A 24 7.37 11.38 -6.53
N ALA A 25 6.74 12.17 -5.64
CA ALA A 25 6.98 12.10 -4.20
C ALA A 25 6.58 10.73 -3.62
N MET A 26 5.32 10.31 -3.83
CA MET A 26 4.83 9.00 -3.39
C MET A 26 5.62 7.84 -4.03
N ALA A 27 6.06 7.98 -5.28
CA ALA A 27 6.95 6.99 -5.90
C ALA A 27 8.33 6.96 -5.24
N GLY A 28 8.84 8.09 -4.74
CA GLY A 28 10.03 8.18 -3.90
C GLY A 28 9.86 7.44 -2.57
N ASP A 29 8.72 7.64 -1.89
CA ASP A 29 8.40 6.96 -0.63
C ASP A 29 8.32 5.44 -0.81
N LEU A 30 7.64 4.98 -1.88
CA LEU A 30 7.57 3.55 -2.22
C LEU A 30 8.97 2.95 -2.46
N ARG A 31 9.86 3.67 -3.17
CA ARG A 31 11.25 3.24 -3.37
C ARG A 31 12.04 3.22 -2.05
N ALA A 32 11.81 4.18 -1.16
CA ALA A 32 12.43 4.22 0.15
C ALA A 32 11.96 3.05 1.05
N LEU A 33 10.72 2.58 0.86
CA LEU A 33 10.19 1.34 1.41
C LEU A 33 10.73 0.07 0.70
N GLY A 34 11.59 0.20 -0.30
CA GLY A 34 12.17 -0.93 -1.04
C GLY A 34 11.28 -1.50 -2.14
N LEU A 35 10.17 -0.85 -2.49
CA LEU A 35 9.29 -1.24 -3.59
C LEU A 35 9.80 -0.55 -4.86
N GLN A 36 10.42 -1.32 -5.76
CA GLN A 36 11.06 -0.77 -6.96
C GLN A 36 10.14 -0.82 -8.18
N HIS A 37 9.21 -1.78 -8.20
CA HIS A 37 8.31 -2.03 -9.31
C HIS A 37 6.86 -2.10 -8.84
N PRO A 38 5.87 -1.69 -9.67
CA PRO A 38 4.45 -1.77 -9.30
C PRO A 38 4.01 -3.15 -8.81
N ARG A 39 4.54 -4.22 -9.41
CA ARG A 39 4.26 -5.62 -9.02
C ARG A 39 4.63 -5.95 -7.57
N ASP A 40 5.56 -5.21 -6.96
CA ASP A 40 6.01 -5.44 -5.59
C ASP A 40 4.93 -5.09 -4.55
N LEU A 41 3.86 -4.39 -4.98
CA LEU A 41 2.70 -4.04 -4.16
C LEU A 41 1.72 -5.21 -3.96
N ARG A 42 1.75 -6.23 -4.82
CA ARG A 42 0.81 -7.37 -4.71
C ARG A 42 1.03 -8.14 -3.41
N GLY A 43 -0.04 -8.39 -2.66
CA GLY A 43 0.03 -9.09 -1.38
C GLY A 43 0.70 -8.31 -0.25
N GLN A 44 0.99 -7.01 -0.44
CA GLN A 44 1.44 -6.15 0.66
C GLN A 44 0.28 -5.79 1.58
N ASP A 45 0.60 -5.57 2.85
CA ASP A 45 -0.35 -5.00 3.81
C ASP A 45 -0.22 -3.47 3.83
N ALA A 46 -1.30 -2.78 3.48
CA ALA A 46 -1.32 -1.31 3.38
C ALA A 46 -0.98 -0.63 4.71
N LEU A 47 -1.50 -1.15 5.84
CA LEU A 47 -1.22 -0.58 7.16
C LEU A 47 0.24 -0.82 7.55
N ALA A 48 0.79 -1.99 7.24
CA ALA A 48 2.21 -2.27 7.50
C ALA A 48 3.13 -1.33 6.71
N LEU A 49 2.86 -1.10 5.42
CA LEU A 49 3.61 -0.11 4.63
C LEU A 49 3.50 1.29 5.20
N TYR A 50 2.30 1.70 5.61
CA TYR A 50 2.05 3.00 6.25
C TYR A 50 2.87 3.18 7.53
N ARG A 51 2.87 2.18 8.43
CA ARG A 51 3.67 2.24 9.68
C ARG A 51 5.17 2.20 9.41
N ARG A 52 5.61 1.45 8.40
CA ARG A 52 7.01 1.45 7.99
C ARG A 52 7.43 2.81 7.43
N LEU A 53 6.56 3.50 6.69
CA LEU A 53 6.84 4.85 6.21
C LEU A 53 6.96 5.84 7.37
N GLU A 54 6.03 5.79 8.34
CA GLU A 54 6.12 6.63 9.54
C GLU A 54 7.42 6.40 10.31
N ALA A 55 7.81 5.14 10.50
CA ALA A 55 9.07 4.79 11.17
C ALA A 55 10.29 5.30 10.38
N LEU A 56 10.26 5.17 9.05
CA LEU A 56 11.34 5.61 8.17
C LEU A 56 11.51 7.13 8.16
N THR A 57 10.40 7.88 8.16
CA THR A 57 10.43 9.35 8.13
C THR A 57 10.53 9.97 9.53
N GLY A 58 10.31 9.19 10.58
CA GLY A 58 10.22 9.68 11.96
C GLY A 58 9.01 10.58 12.21
N SER A 59 8.01 10.55 11.32
CA SER A 59 6.85 11.45 11.35
C SER A 59 5.54 10.68 11.13
N ARG A 60 4.46 11.19 11.74
CA ARG A 60 3.12 10.73 11.38
C ARG A 60 2.80 11.13 9.95
N GLN A 61 2.27 10.17 9.22
CA GLN A 61 1.85 10.37 7.85
C GLN A 61 0.36 10.71 7.84
N ASP A 62 -0.06 11.58 6.92
CA ASP A 62 -1.48 11.88 6.78
C ASP A 62 -2.29 10.59 6.52
N PRO A 63 -3.50 10.43 7.10
CA PRO A 63 -4.25 9.19 6.91
C PRO A 63 -4.61 8.89 5.45
N CYS A 64 -4.60 9.91 4.57
CA CYS A 64 -4.79 9.73 3.13
C CYS A 64 -3.63 8.97 2.46
N VAL A 65 -2.46 8.86 3.10
CA VAL A 65 -1.36 8.02 2.64
C VAL A 65 -1.73 6.55 2.76
N LEU A 66 -2.36 6.15 3.88
CA LEU A 66 -2.89 4.78 4.02
C LEU A 66 -3.99 4.51 2.98
N ASP A 67 -4.90 5.46 2.78
CA ASP A 67 -5.93 5.36 1.74
C ASP A 67 -5.30 5.18 0.33
N THR A 68 -4.17 5.85 0.08
CA THR A 68 -3.40 5.71 -1.16
C THR A 68 -2.78 4.32 -1.29
N PHE A 69 -2.17 3.79 -0.22
CA PHE A 69 -1.62 2.42 -0.22
C PHE A 69 -2.69 1.37 -0.46
N MET A 70 -3.85 1.48 0.19
CA MET A 70 -4.99 0.60 -0.07
C MET A 70 -5.42 0.65 -1.55
N ALA A 71 -5.49 1.85 -2.13
CA ALA A 71 -5.91 2.03 -3.51
C ALA A 71 -4.92 1.43 -4.53
N ILE A 72 -3.62 1.61 -4.33
CA ILE A 72 -2.61 1.10 -5.29
C ILE A 72 -2.38 -0.40 -5.15
N ILE A 73 -2.56 -0.97 -3.95
CA ILE A 73 -2.50 -2.43 -3.75
C ILE A 73 -3.70 -3.08 -4.44
N ASP A 74 -4.92 -2.60 -4.19
CA ASP A 74 -6.15 -3.08 -4.86
C ASP A 74 -6.03 -3.01 -6.39
N PHE A 75 -5.52 -1.89 -6.92
CA PHE A 75 -5.27 -1.74 -8.36
C PHE A 75 -4.28 -2.79 -8.90
N MET A 76 -3.18 -3.04 -8.18
CA MET A 76 -2.18 -4.04 -8.60
C MET A 76 -2.68 -5.48 -8.44
N GLU A 77 -3.68 -5.72 -7.61
CA GLU A 77 -4.39 -7.00 -7.44
C GLU A 77 -5.50 -7.21 -8.48
N GLY A 78 -5.71 -6.26 -9.39
CA GLY A 78 -6.66 -6.38 -10.51
C GLY A 78 -7.90 -5.50 -10.38
N GLY A 79 -7.99 -4.67 -9.33
CA GLY A 79 -9.03 -3.66 -9.18
C GLY A 79 -8.97 -2.57 -10.26
N ALA A 80 -10.09 -1.89 -10.47
CA ALA A 80 -10.15 -0.73 -11.36
C ALA A 80 -9.37 0.46 -10.75
N PRO A 81 -8.82 1.38 -11.56
CA PRO A 81 -8.17 2.58 -11.03
C PRO A 81 -9.20 3.44 -10.31
N ARG A 82 -8.99 3.64 -9.01
CA ARG A 82 -9.87 4.43 -8.15
C ARG A 82 -9.11 5.55 -7.46
N PRO A 83 -9.77 6.70 -7.21
CA PRO A 83 -9.16 7.73 -6.38
C PRO A 83 -9.00 7.23 -4.95
N TRP A 84 -7.91 7.62 -4.28
CA TRP A 84 -7.59 7.16 -2.92
C TRP A 84 -8.74 7.39 -1.93
N TRP A 85 -9.47 8.51 -2.04
CA TRP A 85 -10.54 8.85 -1.08
C TRP A 85 -11.70 7.87 -1.09
N SER A 86 -11.88 7.06 -2.15
CA SER A 86 -12.87 5.98 -2.17
C SER A 86 -12.60 4.88 -1.13
N PHE A 87 -11.37 4.81 -0.59
CA PHE A 87 -10.99 3.86 0.46
C PHE A 87 -11.12 4.44 1.88
N THR A 88 -11.42 5.73 2.03
CA THR A 88 -11.52 6.42 3.33
C THR A 88 -12.51 5.73 4.28
N ALA A 89 -13.69 5.35 3.77
CA ALA A 89 -14.71 4.68 4.58
C ALA A 89 -14.22 3.30 5.04
N LEU A 90 -13.60 2.53 4.14
CA LEU A 90 -13.04 1.22 4.46
C LEU A 90 -11.91 1.33 5.49
N ARG A 91 -10.97 2.27 5.32
CA ARG A 91 -9.90 2.52 6.29
C ARG A 91 -10.47 2.84 7.66
N LYS A 92 -11.43 3.77 7.76
CA LYS A 92 -12.05 4.13 9.04
C LYS A 92 -12.73 2.94 9.71
N GLN A 93 -13.38 2.09 8.92
CA GLN A 93 -14.00 0.86 9.43
C GLN A 93 -12.95 -0.14 9.96
N GLN A 94 -11.81 -0.29 9.29
CA GLN A 94 -10.78 -1.27 9.64
C GLN A 94 -9.81 -0.79 10.74
N HIS A 95 -9.54 0.51 10.79
CA HIS A 95 -8.45 1.08 11.59
C HIS A 95 -8.86 2.26 12.47
N GLY A 96 -10.13 2.67 12.42
CA GLY A 96 -10.63 3.81 13.19
C GLY A 96 -10.06 5.16 12.73
N VAL A 97 -10.06 6.13 13.64
CA VAL A 97 -9.45 7.44 13.41
C VAL A 97 -7.95 7.34 13.65
N LEU A 98 -7.16 7.79 12.66
CA LEU A 98 -5.71 7.92 12.78
C LEU A 98 -5.38 9.34 13.21
N HIS A 99 -4.76 9.47 14.38
CA HIS A 99 -4.45 10.73 15.05
C HIS A 99 -3.02 11.16 14.72
N LEU A 100 -2.86 12.38 14.18
CA LEU A 100 -1.57 12.94 13.76
C LEU A 100 -0.65 13.30 14.93
N ASP A 101 -1.22 13.49 16.11
CA ASP A 101 -0.56 13.82 17.37
C ASP A 101 -0.08 12.58 18.16
N SER A 102 -0.41 11.37 17.70
CA SER A 102 0.07 10.15 18.34
C SER A 102 1.58 9.92 18.10
N PRO A 103 2.37 9.45 19.07
CA PRO A 103 3.82 9.29 18.93
C PRO A 103 4.20 8.15 17.98
N VAL A 104 5.06 8.41 16.99
CA VAL A 104 5.56 7.37 16.07
C VAL A 104 6.24 6.26 16.86
N SER A 105 5.73 5.04 16.74
CA SER A 105 6.35 3.89 17.41
C SER A 105 7.63 3.54 16.67
N ALA A 106 8.77 3.65 17.36
CA ALA A 106 10.09 3.31 16.84
C ALA A 106 10.36 1.79 16.80
N ALA A 107 9.32 0.95 16.83
CA ALA A 107 9.50 -0.50 16.86
C ALA A 107 10.32 -0.95 15.63
N PRO A 108 11.31 -1.84 15.79
CA PRO A 108 12.09 -2.35 14.67
C PRO A 108 11.15 -3.09 13.71
N TRP A 109 11.03 -2.56 12.49
CA TRP A 109 10.20 -3.17 11.43
C TRP A 109 10.85 -4.42 10.82
N ASP A 110 12.06 -4.79 11.25
CA ASP A 110 12.87 -5.93 10.79
C ASP A 110 12.30 -7.31 11.16
N ALA A 111 11.00 -7.44 11.44
CA ALA A 111 10.34 -8.74 11.63
C ALA A 111 9.43 -9.05 10.43
N ARG A 112 10.00 -9.66 9.37
CA ARG A 112 9.16 -10.46 8.47
C ARG A 112 8.67 -11.68 9.26
N PRO A 113 7.38 -12.00 9.15
CA PRO A 113 7.05 -13.08 8.25
C PRO A 113 5.96 -12.67 7.27
N THR A 114 6.22 -12.95 5.99
CA THR A 114 5.17 -13.11 4.99
C THR A 114 4.14 -14.09 5.54
N ARG A 115 2.85 -13.74 5.50
CA ARG A 115 1.79 -14.73 5.74
C ARG A 115 2.03 -15.89 4.77
N PRO A 116 2.07 -17.15 5.22
CA PRO A 116 1.89 -18.25 4.30
C PRO A 116 0.49 -18.12 3.69
N HIS A 117 0.40 -18.19 2.36
CA HIS A 117 -0.87 -18.38 1.68
C HIS A 117 -1.58 -19.59 2.29
N GLY A 118 -2.89 -19.46 2.50
CA GLY A 118 -3.74 -20.44 3.17
C GLY A 118 -3.43 -21.88 2.76
N GLU A 119 -3.01 -22.66 3.75
CA GLU A 119 -3.13 -24.10 3.77
C GLU A 119 -4.35 -24.45 4.62
N GLY A 120 -5.25 -25.27 4.07
CA GLY A 120 -6.44 -25.80 4.74
C GLY A 120 -7.67 -25.71 3.85
N ALA A 121 -8.34 -26.79 3.46
CA ALA A 121 -8.11 -28.19 3.74
C ALA A 121 -8.82 -28.99 2.64
N ASP A 122 -8.12 -29.95 2.05
CA ASP A 122 -8.73 -31.04 1.32
C ASP A 122 -9.38 -31.96 2.36
N LEU A 123 -10.70 -31.88 2.48
CA LEU A 123 -11.53 -32.76 3.30
C LEU A 123 -12.69 -33.23 2.44
N ARG A 124 -12.46 -34.31 1.69
CA ARG A 124 -13.50 -35.31 1.38
C ARG A 124 -12.94 -36.71 1.58
N ALA A 125 -13.09 -37.19 2.80
CA ALA A 125 -13.20 -38.60 3.11
C ALA A 125 -14.61 -39.10 2.74
N GLY A 126 -14.72 -40.36 2.30
CA GLY A 126 -15.98 -41.07 2.14
C GLY A 126 -16.09 -41.80 0.81
#